data_AF-A0A7S2AMJ9-F1
#
_entry.id   AF-A0A7S2AMJ9-F1
#
_cell.length_a   1.000
_cell.length_b   1.000
_cell.length_c   1.000
_cell.angle_alpha   90.00
_cell.angle_beta   90.00
_cell.angle_gamma   90.00
#
_symmetry.space_group_name_H-M   'P 1'
#
loop_
_entity.id
_entity.type
_entity.pdbx_description
1 polymer ?
#
loop_
_entity_poly.entity_id
_entity_poly.type
_entity_poly.pdbx_seq_one_letter_code
_entity_poly.pdbx_strand_id
1 'polypeptide(L)'
;DYVCQRQVLKLLGKILLDRSFTKVMVEYVGNEQFLQIHMRLLRHSSKVIQTDAFHVFKAFVGNPSKPRRVQQILYQNKERLEKYLPTLYLRRDGDEDFLGDLDAVIGIVRGLEAPPRLQGGSRQPSKQVE
;
A
#
# COMPACT_ATOMS: atom_id res chain seq x y z
N ASP A 1 8.45 -16.48 -17.06
CA ASP A 1 7.51 -17.60 -16.93
C ASP A 1 6.30 -17.18 -16.09
N TYR A 2 5.15 -16.96 -16.74
CA TYR A 2 3.93 -16.41 -16.13
C TYR A 2 3.37 -17.29 -15.00
N VAL A 3 3.53 -18.60 -15.14
CA VAL A 3 3.05 -19.60 -14.16
C VAL A 3 3.79 -19.46 -12.83
N CYS A 4 5.11 -19.27 -12.87
CA CYS A 4 5.93 -19.07 -11.67
C CYS A 4 5.54 -17.78 -10.92
N GLN A 5 5.38 -16.66 -11.64
CA GLN A 5 4.96 -15.38 -11.04
C GLN A 5 3.61 -15.48 -10.34
N ARG A 6 2.63 -16.16 -10.96
CA ARG A 6 1.31 -16.39 -10.37
C ARG A 6 1.38 -17.23 -9.10
N GLN A 7 2.18 -18.31 -9.09
CA GLN A 7 2.30 -19.18 -7.93
C GLN A 7 2.98 -18.47 -6.75
N VAL A 8 4.03 -17.68 -7.02
CA VAL A 8 4.71 -16.89 -5.99
C VAL A 8 3.78 -15.84 -5.39
N LEU A 9 3.01 -15.12 -6.21
CA LEU A 9 2.04 -14.13 -5.73
C LEU A 9 0.95 -14.75 -4.86
N LYS A 10 0.38 -15.88 -5.28
CA LYS A 10 -0.64 -16.59 -4.52
C LYS A 10 -0.10 -17.11 -3.18
N LEU A 11 1.11 -17.65 -3.17
CA LEU A 11 1.76 -18.12 -1.94
C LEU A 11 2.05 -16.95 -1.00
N LEU A 12 2.56 -15.84 -1.53
CA LEU A 12 2.83 -14.63 -0.76
C LEU A 12 1.54 -14.09 -0.13
N GLY A 13 0.45 -13.99 -0.89
CA GLY A 13 -0.85 -13.58 -0.36
C GLY A 13 -1.33 -14.47 0.78
N LYS A 14 -1.19 -15.80 0.65
CA LYS A 14 -1.54 -16.75 1.72
C LYS A 14 -0.70 -16.55 2.99
N ILE A 15 0.62 -16.38 2.85
CA ILE A 15 1.52 -16.16 3.99
C ILE A 15 1.17 -14.85 4.69
N LEU A 16 0.94 -13.78 3.93
CA LEU A 16 0.64 -12.46 4.49
C LEU A 16 -0.74 -12.39 5.18
N LEU A 17 -1.67 -13.26 4.82
CA LEU A 17 -3.01 -13.33 5.43
C LEU A 17 -3.10 -14.33 6.60
N ASP A 18 -2.11 -15.20 6.79
CA ASP A 18 -2.09 -16.18 7.87
C ASP A 18 -1.55 -15.53 9.16
N ARG A 19 -2.35 -15.63 10.24
CA ARG A 19 -2.05 -15.02 11.55
C ARG A 19 -0.75 -15.57 12.16
N SER A 20 -0.38 -16.80 11.81
CA SER A 20 0.88 -17.44 12.22
C SER A 20 2.11 -16.68 11.72
N PHE A 21 1.97 -15.93 10.62
CA PHE A 21 3.04 -15.17 9.99
C PHE A 21 2.89 -13.65 10.16
N THR A 22 2.15 -13.21 11.19
CA THR A 22 1.89 -11.77 11.45
C THR A 22 3.17 -10.95 11.49
N LYS A 23 4.26 -11.48 12.09
CA LYS A 23 5.56 -10.77 12.14
C LYS A 23 6.12 -10.50 10.73
N VAL A 24 6.06 -11.50 9.85
CA VAL A 24 6.51 -11.38 8.46
C VAL A 24 5.62 -10.40 7.70
N MET A 25 4.30 -10.46 7.92
CA MET A 25 3.36 -9.51 7.32
C MET A 25 3.69 -8.08 7.71
N VAL A 26 3.87 -7.80 9.00
CA VAL A 26 4.19 -6.47 9.53
C VAL A 26 5.49 -5.92 8.93
N GLU A 27 6.53 -6.74 8.84
CA GLU A 27 7.81 -6.35 8.23
C GLU A 27 7.65 -6.08 6.73
N TYR A 28 6.88 -6.93 6.03
CA TYR A 28 6.63 -6.80 4.60
C TYR A 28 5.87 -5.52 4.26
N VAL A 29 4.78 -5.23 4.98
CA VAL A 29 3.97 -4.01 4.75
C VAL A 29 4.68 -2.73 5.21
N GLY A 30 5.77 -2.87 5.95
CA GLY A 30 6.63 -1.76 6.35
C GLY A 30 7.66 -1.31 5.30
N ASN A 31 7.88 -2.12 4.25
CA ASN A 31 8.96 -1.88 3.29
C ASN A 31 8.46 -1.14 2.02
N GLU A 32 9.06 0.00 1.71
CA GLU A 32 8.69 0.82 0.55
C GLU A 32 8.90 0.13 -0.80
N GLN A 33 9.89 -0.74 -0.92
CA GLN A 33 10.19 -1.42 -2.19
C GLN A 33 9.08 -2.39 -2.54
N PHE A 34 8.56 -3.11 -1.53
CA PHE A 34 7.43 -4.02 -1.72
C PHE A 34 6.15 -3.25 -2.06
N LEU A 35 5.88 -2.11 -1.43
CA LEU A 35 4.77 -1.24 -1.83
C LEU A 35 4.87 -0.87 -3.32
N GLN A 36 6.04 -0.41 -3.77
CA GLN A 36 6.23 -0.01 -5.16
C GLN A 36 6.04 -1.17 -6.15
N ILE A 37 6.47 -2.39 -5.78
CA ILE A 37 6.23 -3.59 -6.58
C ILE A 37 4.73 -3.82 -6.75
N HIS A 38 3.97 -3.84 -5.65
CA HIS A 38 2.52 -4.08 -5.71
C HIS A 38 1.78 -2.97 -6.44
N MET A 39 2.18 -1.70 -6.27
CA MET A 39 1.62 -0.58 -7.04
C MET A 39 1.86 -0.72 -8.55
N ARG A 40 2.99 -1.30 -8.97
CA ARG A 40 3.23 -1.62 -10.39
C ARG A 40 2.35 -2.79 -10.85
N LEU A 41 2.24 -3.84 -10.05
CA LEU A 41 1.46 -5.05 -10.36
C LEU A 41 -0.06 -4.79 -10.44
N LEU A 42 -0.58 -3.77 -9.76
CA LEU A 42 -1.96 -3.32 -9.95
C LEU A 42 -2.27 -3.05 -11.43
N ARG A 43 -1.31 -2.51 -12.18
CA ARG A 43 -1.48 -2.18 -13.61
C ARG A 43 -1.16 -3.35 -14.56
N HIS A 44 -0.96 -4.55 -14.02
CA HIS A 44 -0.62 -5.70 -14.84
C HIS A 44 -1.80 -6.14 -15.73
N SER A 45 -1.50 -6.69 -16.92
CA SER A 45 -2.51 -7.10 -17.91
C SER A 45 -3.34 -8.31 -17.44
N SER A 46 -2.71 -9.23 -16.72
CA SER A 46 -3.40 -10.38 -16.10
C SER A 46 -4.29 -9.94 -14.95
N LYS A 47 -5.60 -10.21 -15.08
CA LYS A 47 -6.61 -9.96 -14.04
C LYS A 47 -6.25 -10.65 -12.72
N VAL A 48 -5.69 -11.86 -12.76
CA VAL A 48 -5.33 -12.63 -11.55
C VAL A 48 -4.21 -11.92 -10.79
N ILE A 49 -3.14 -11.52 -11.49
CA ILE A 49 -2.02 -10.80 -10.87
C ILE A 49 -2.47 -9.47 -10.29
N GLN A 50 -3.34 -8.75 -11.01
CA GLN A 50 -3.93 -7.50 -10.52
C GLN A 50 -4.75 -7.71 -9.23
N THR A 51 -5.57 -8.77 -9.15
CA THR A 51 -6.32 -9.10 -7.93
C THR A 51 -5.40 -9.44 -6.76
N ASP A 52 -4.42 -10.33 -6.98
CA ASP A 52 -3.48 -10.72 -5.93
C ASP A 52 -2.67 -9.51 -5.42
N ALA A 53 -2.24 -8.64 -6.34
CA ALA A 53 -1.56 -7.40 -5.99
C ALA A 53 -2.47 -6.44 -5.20
N PHE A 54 -3.77 -6.39 -5.50
CA PHE A 54 -4.73 -5.60 -4.73
C PHE A 54 -4.90 -6.12 -3.30
N HIS A 55 -5.02 -7.43 -3.10
CA HIS A 55 -5.12 -8.03 -1.76
C HIS A 55 -3.89 -7.75 -0.89
N VAL A 56 -2.71 -7.66 -1.49
CA VAL A 56 -1.50 -7.27 -0.75
C VAL A 56 -1.45 -5.75 -0.56
N PHE A 57 -1.79 -4.97 -1.59
CA PHE A 57 -1.84 -3.51 -1.53
C PHE A 57 -2.78 -2.98 -0.44
N LYS A 58 -3.96 -3.58 -0.25
CA LYS A 58 -4.89 -3.17 0.81
C LYS A 58 -4.28 -3.29 2.21
N ALA A 59 -3.37 -4.24 2.44
CA ALA A 59 -2.67 -4.38 3.72
C ALA A 59 -1.70 -3.21 3.99
N PHE A 60 -1.04 -2.68 2.95
CA PHE A 60 -0.22 -1.46 3.07
C PHE A 60 -1.08 -0.25 3.44
N VAL A 61 -2.25 -0.09 2.80
CA VAL A 61 -3.17 1.03 3.04
C VAL A 61 -3.85 0.91 4.41
N GLY A 62 -4.19 -0.31 4.83
CA GLY A 62 -4.86 -0.60 6.10
C GLY A 62 -3.95 -0.61 7.33
N ASN A 63 -2.62 -0.65 7.17
CA ASN A 63 -1.69 -0.70 8.30
C ASN A 63 -1.86 0.56 9.20
N PRO A 64 -2.23 0.47 10.49
CA PRO A 64 -2.39 1.64 11.34
C PRO A 64 -1.05 2.32 11.69
N SER A 65 0.06 1.57 11.66
CA SER A 65 1.40 2.03 12.01
C SER A 65 2.33 2.04 10.78
N LYS A 66 1.88 2.67 9.69
CA LYS A 66 2.66 2.80 8.45
C LYS A 66 3.98 3.52 8.71
N PRO A 67 5.13 2.98 8.26
CA PRO A 67 6.37 3.72 8.25
C PRO A 67 6.28 4.98 7.40
N ARG A 68 7.03 6.02 7.78
CA ARG A 68 7.02 7.33 7.10
C ARG A 68 7.24 7.24 5.59
N ARG A 69 8.15 6.38 5.13
CA ARG A 69 8.43 6.20 3.70
C ARG A 69 7.23 5.65 2.94
N VAL A 70 6.54 4.65 3.52
CA VAL A 70 5.31 4.08 2.97
C VAL A 70 4.21 5.14 2.89
N GLN A 71 3.99 5.89 3.98
CA GLN A 71 3.01 6.98 4.02
C GLN A 71 3.32 8.06 2.97
N GLN A 72 4.58 8.46 2.84
CA GLN A 72 5.02 9.46 1.87
C GLN A 72 4.73 9.02 0.43
N ILE A 73 5.00 7.76 0.07
CA ILE A 73 4.74 7.24 -1.27
C ILE A 73 3.24 7.21 -1.57
N LEU A 74 2.43 6.73 -0.61
CA LEU A 74 0.97 6.70 -0.76
C LEU A 74 0.42 8.12 -0.95
N TYR A 75 0.86 9.08 -0.13
CA TYR A 75 0.45 10.47 -0.23
C TYR A 75 0.86 11.12 -1.56
N GLN A 76 2.10 10.91 -2.02
CA GLN A 76 2.58 11.44 -3.30
C GLN A 76 1.82 10.87 -4.51
N ASN A 77 1.25 9.67 -4.39
CA ASN A 77 0.48 9.03 -5.45
C ASN A 77 -1.04 9.14 -5.23
N LYS A 78 -1.50 9.86 -4.20
CA LYS A 78 -2.91 9.92 -3.79
C LYS A 78 -3.85 10.23 -4.95
N GLU A 79 -3.62 11.32 -5.68
CA GLU A 79 -4.48 11.72 -6.80
C GLU A 79 -4.54 10.66 -7.91
N ARG A 80 -3.43 9.96 -8.17
CA ARG A 80 -3.39 8.89 -9.17
C ARG A 80 -4.13 7.66 -8.70
N LEU A 81 -3.99 7.31 -7.42
CA LEU A 81 -4.72 6.20 -6.79
C LEU A 81 -6.22 6.46 -6.77
N GLU A 82 -6.66 7.68 -6.43
CA GLU A 82 -8.07 8.07 -6.43
C GLU A 82 -8.72 7.95 -7.81
N LYS A 83 -7.98 8.26 -8.88
CA LYS A 83 -8.45 8.08 -10.25
C LYS A 83 -8.42 6.62 -10.69
N TYR A 84 -7.44 5.86 -10.23
CA TYR A 84 -7.20 4.49 -10.69
C TYR A 84 -8.10 3.46 -10.01
N LEU A 85 -8.24 3.50 -8.68
CA LEU A 85 -8.94 2.47 -7.90
C LEU A 85 -10.40 2.27 -8.36
N PRO A 86 -11.19 3.30 -8.70
CA PRO A 86 -12.54 3.10 -9.22
C PRO A 86 -12.60 2.37 -10.57
N THR A 87 -11.51 2.34 -11.34
CA THR A 87 -11.49 1.56 -12.59
C THR A 87 -11.51 0.05 -12.36
N LEU A 88 -11.29 -0.40 -11.11
CA LEU A 88 -11.32 -1.80 -10.72
C LEU A 88 -12.75 -2.35 -10.56
N TYR A 89 -13.77 -1.51 -10.30
CA TYR A 89 -15.18 -1.94 -10.22
C TYR A 89 -15.63 -2.62 -11.53
N LEU A 90 -15.36 -1.98 -12.67
CA LEU A 90 -15.73 -2.44 -14.01
C LEU A 90 -15.09 -3.79 -14.42
N ARG A 91 -14.16 -4.30 -13.62
CA ARG A 91 -13.42 -5.53 -13.90
C ARG A 91 -13.85 -6.68 -12.98
N ARG A 92 -14.79 -6.46 -12.05
CA ARG A 92 -15.10 -7.36 -10.93
C ARG A 92 -16.60 -7.46 -10.61
N ASP A 93 -17.42 -7.70 -11.63
CA ASP A 93 -18.85 -8.01 -11.43
C ASP A 93 -19.01 -9.29 -10.58
N GLY A 94 -19.74 -9.19 -9.47
CA GLY A 94 -20.16 -10.32 -8.63
C GLY A 94 -19.23 -10.71 -7.46
N ASP A 95 -18.16 -9.96 -7.19
CA ASP A 95 -17.23 -10.21 -6.07
C ASP A 95 -17.43 -9.17 -4.95
N GLU A 96 -18.51 -9.33 -4.16
CA GLU A 96 -18.92 -8.35 -3.14
C GLU A 96 -17.83 -8.08 -2.08
N ASP A 97 -17.07 -9.11 -1.69
CA ASP A 97 -15.95 -8.97 -0.74
C ASP A 97 -14.85 -8.07 -1.31
N PHE A 98 -14.46 -8.29 -2.58
CA PHE A 98 -13.49 -7.44 -3.25
C PHE A 98 -14.00 -6.00 -3.40
N LEU A 99 -15.28 -5.82 -3.73
CA LEU A 99 -15.88 -4.49 -3.88
C LEU A 99 -15.89 -3.73 -2.54
N GLY A 100 -16.25 -4.39 -1.44
CA GLY A 100 -16.20 -3.79 -0.10
C GLY A 100 -14.78 -3.43 0.34
N ASP A 101 -13.80 -4.30 0.09
CA ASP A 101 -12.39 -4.00 0.31
C ASP A 101 -11.94 -2.76 -0.51
N LEU A 102 -12.38 -2.66 -1.76
CA LEU A 102 -12.04 -1.56 -2.65
C LEU A 102 -12.61 -0.23 -2.15
N ASP A 103 -13.88 -0.22 -1.72
CA ASP A 103 -14.51 0.95 -1.11
C ASP A 103 -13.74 1.44 0.12
N ALA A 104 -13.38 0.51 1.02
CA ALA A 104 -12.60 0.81 2.21
C ALA A 104 -11.23 1.42 1.87
N VAL A 105 -10.52 0.83 0.90
CA VAL A 105 -9.22 1.33 0.43
C VAL A 105 -9.35 2.72 -0.18
N ILE A 106 -10.36 2.97 -1.02
CA ILE A 106 -10.61 4.30 -1.61
C ILE A 106 -10.89 5.34 -0.53
N GLY A 107 -11.71 4.99 0.47
CA GLY A 107 -12.00 5.85 1.61
C GLY A 107 -10.72 6.26 2.37
N ILE A 108 -9.86 5.28 2.68
CA ILE A 108 -8.59 5.55 3.36
C ILE A 108 -7.68 6.41 2.49
N VAL A 109 -7.55 6.12 1.19
CA VAL A 109 -6.70 6.88 0.27
C VAL A 109 -7.14 8.35 0.21
N ARG A 110 -8.44 8.62 0.12
CA ARG A 110 -9.00 9.99 0.16
C ARG A 110 -8.70 10.71 1.48
N GLY A 111 -8.71 9.97 2.58
CA GLY A 111 -8.35 10.47 3.92
C GLY A 111 -6.85 10.59 4.18
N LEU A 112 -5.96 10.23 3.24
CA LEU A 112 -4.51 10.33 3.48
C LEU A 112 -4.07 11.79 3.68
N GLU A 113 -3.40 12.01 4.80
CA GLU A 113 -2.77 13.27 5.17
C GLU A 113 -1.27 13.27 4.87
N ALA A 114 -0.72 14.47 4.69
CA ALA A 114 0.71 14.65 4.49
C ALA A 114 1.48 14.17 5.74
N PRO A 115 2.54 13.35 5.58
CA PRO A 115 3.35 12.96 6.72
C PRO A 115 3.96 14.20 7.39
N PRO A 116 4.06 14.25 8.73
CA PRO A 116 4.52 15.44 9.43
C PRO A 116 5.91 15.85 8.94
N ARG A 117 6.13 17.12 8.61
CA ARG A 117 7.48 17.60 8.28
C ARG A 117 8.39 17.35 9.48
N LEU A 118 9.53 16.68 9.27
CA LEU A 118 10.57 16.67 10.29
C LEU A 118 11.00 18.13 10.43
N GLN A 119 10.59 18.79 11.52
CA GLN A 119 11.16 20.09 11.84
C GLN A 119 12.66 19.86 12.02
N GLY A 120 13.45 20.38 11.08
CA GLY A 120 14.90 20.46 11.25
C GLY A 120 15.15 21.23 12.54
N GLY A 121 15.98 20.67 13.42
CA GLY A 121 16.32 21.28 14.69
C GLY A 121 16.70 22.74 14.49
N SER A 122 15.93 23.63 15.11
CA SER A 122 16.29 25.02 15.28
C SER A 122 17.63 25.06 16.02
N ARG A 123 18.73 25.24 15.26
CA ARG A 123 19.96 25.79 15.82
C ARG A 123 19.59 27.14 16.42
N GLN A 124 19.42 27.18 17.74
CA GLN A 124 19.48 28.44 18.47
C GLN A 124 20.88 29.02 18.20
N PRO A 125 21.00 30.26 17.70
CA PRO A 125 22.29 30.93 17.74
C PRO A 125 22.61 31.19 19.21
N SER A 126 23.66 30.52 19.69
CA SER A 126 24.27 30.78 20.99
C SER A 126 24.54 32.28 21.10
N LYS A 127 23.87 32.95 22.03
CA LYS A 127 24.26 34.29 22.44
C LYS A 127 25.70 34.19 22.97
N GLN A 128 26.64 34.82 22.27
CA GLN A 128 27.96 35.08 22.84
C GLN A 128 27.76 35.96 24.06
N VAL A 129 28.30 35.47 25.17
CA VAL A 129 28.48 36.16 26.44
C VAL A 129 29.77 36.95 26.33
N GLU A 130 29.69 38.23 26.70
CA GLU A 130 30.74 39.22 27.01
C GLU A 130 31.90 39.44 26.03
#